data_AF-A0A016URB6-F1
#
_entry.id   AF-A0A016URB6-F1
#
_cell.length_a   1.000
_cell.length_b   1.000
_cell.length_c   1.000
_cell.angle_alpha   90.00
_cell.angle_beta   90.00
_cell.angle_gamma   90.00
#
_symmetry.space_group_name_H-M   'P 1'
#
loop_
_entity.id
_entity.type
_entity.pdbx_description
1 polymer ?
#
loop_
_entity_poly.entity_id
_entity_poly.type
_entity_poly.pdbx_seq_one_letter_code
_entity_poly.pdbx_strand_id
1 'polypeptide(L)'
;MIDANEEPREIQFDHLIKVPEEIDDEPINIKTRRKQKPRNKELNKALCKMIIMSNSFFRNKRATAQDVNSIEWRCPEEMKHGENSIICSVVVPILSVIPETPLGALTFATPYELGRLISIMRMTHVPESWRVARILDNCFDHLSVVGLGIAIASFKKKCTHVSLASVRYNSQPVPIHPPRSDEDHYNMALLYERAVEFAGMNPWNENMLKDIPAAKILILLPRGFEKATDSIRTSSVVVKVYYCPEDIEEEGLIGEISAVFLFSPTEYAAPHRWSTAWLHLLRAVSFGTELIALPGPQGDHEWRRSMDGVRGLFDETIR
;
A
#
# COMPACT_ATOMS: atom_id res chain seq x y z
N MET A 1 -53.51 0.71 9.16
CA MET A 1 -52.87 0.79 10.49
C MET A 1 -51.44 1.21 10.26
N ILE A 2 -51.17 2.48 10.52
CA ILE A 2 -49.82 3.02 10.68
C ILE A 2 -49.53 2.84 12.18
N ASP A 3 -48.45 2.13 12.52
CA ASP A 3 -47.56 2.40 13.66
C ASP A 3 -46.79 1.13 14.07
N ALA A 4 -45.54 1.09 13.65
CA ALA A 4 -44.41 0.93 14.56
C ALA A 4 -43.21 1.63 13.90
N ASN A 5 -43.13 2.95 14.12
CA ASN A 5 -41.91 3.73 13.95
C ASN A 5 -40.85 3.13 14.90
N GLU A 6 -40.14 2.10 14.47
CA GLU A 6 -38.86 1.77 15.08
C GLU A 6 -37.83 2.72 14.46
N GLU A 7 -37.38 3.70 15.24
CA GLU A 7 -36.23 4.50 14.90
C GLU A 7 -35.06 3.58 14.53
N PRO A 8 -34.28 3.90 13.47
CA PRO A 8 -33.07 3.14 13.19
C PRO A 8 -32.20 3.18 14.45
N ARG A 9 -31.79 2.01 14.96
CA ARG A 9 -30.92 1.92 16.13
C ARG A 9 -29.69 2.80 15.92
N GLU A 10 -29.68 3.96 16.59
CA GLU A 10 -28.51 4.83 16.66
C GLU A 10 -27.41 4.04 17.37
N ILE A 11 -26.35 3.72 16.63
CA ILE A 11 -25.12 3.24 17.22
C ILE A 11 -24.54 4.44 17.95
N GLN A 12 -24.63 4.44 19.29
CA GLN A 12 -24.01 5.48 20.11
C GLN A 12 -22.52 5.55 19.78
N PHE A 13 -22.07 6.74 19.38
CA PHE A 13 -20.67 7.07 19.08
C PHE A 13 -19.75 7.01 20.32
N ASP A 14 -20.26 6.63 21.49
CA ASP A 14 -19.53 6.61 22.77
C ASP A 14 -18.69 5.35 23.02
N HIS A 15 -18.52 4.47 22.02
CA HIS A 15 -17.66 3.29 22.13
C HIS A 15 -16.30 3.46 21.42
N LEU A 16 -16.03 4.64 20.86
CA LEU A 16 -14.66 5.08 20.52
C LEU A 16 -13.94 5.47 21.82
N ILE A 17 -13.31 4.46 22.41
CA ILE A 17 -12.19 4.51 23.37
C ILE A 17 -11.92 5.90 23.96
N LYS A 18 -12.34 6.10 25.21
CA LYS A 18 -11.69 7.05 26.13
C LYS A 18 -10.18 6.79 26.11
N VAL A 19 -9.41 7.77 25.67
CA VAL A 19 -7.97 7.83 25.99
C VAL A 19 -7.89 7.98 27.51
N PRO A 20 -7.26 7.04 28.26
CA PRO A 20 -6.99 7.29 29.66
C PRO A 20 -5.96 8.42 29.76
N GLU A 21 -6.27 9.42 30.58
CA GLU A 21 -5.26 10.34 31.10
C GLU A 21 -4.30 9.53 31.99
N GLU A 22 -3.00 9.77 31.80
CA GLU A 22 -1.88 9.25 32.61
C GLU A 22 -1.48 7.78 32.32
N ILE A 23 -0.42 7.63 31.51
CA ILE A 23 0.36 6.38 31.44
C ILE A 23 1.19 6.31 32.73
N ASP A 24 0.75 5.46 33.66
CA ASP A 24 1.57 4.99 34.77
C ASP A 24 2.46 3.85 34.26
N ASP A 25 3.78 4.06 34.34
CA ASP A 25 4.83 3.17 33.82
C ASP A 25 5.18 2.01 34.79
N GLU A 26 4.36 1.71 35.80
CA GLU A 26 4.57 0.54 36.63
C GLU A 26 4.15 -0.78 35.94
N PRO A 27 5.04 -1.78 35.81
CA PRO A 27 4.73 -3.03 35.14
C PRO A 27 3.75 -3.87 35.97
N ILE A 28 2.51 -3.98 35.50
CA ILE A 28 1.48 -4.80 36.13
C ILE A 28 1.83 -6.30 35.99
N ASN A 29 2.18 -6.91 37.11
CA ASN A 29 2.60 -8.31 37.20
C ASN A 29 1.36 -9.24 37.35
N ILE A 30 0.66 -9.53 36.24
CA ILE A 30 -0.53 -10.40 36.27
C ILE A 30 -0.16 -11.87 36.03
N LYS A 31 -0.21 -12.68 37.09
CA LYS A 31 -0.15 -14.14 37.05
C LYS A 31 -1.48 -14.74 36.57
N THR A 32 -1.76 -14.69 35.27
CA THR A 32 -2.72 -15.61 34.64
C THR A 32 -2.17 -16.12 33.31
N ARG A 33 -1.61 -17.32 33.32
CA ARG A 33 -1.22 -18.08 32.13
C ARG A 33 -2.49 -18.43 31.33
N ARG A 34 -2.82 -17.66 30.29
CA ARG A 34 -3.68 -18.15 29.20
C ARG A 34 -2.94 -19.31 28.52
N LYS A 35 -3.46 -20.53 28.64
CA LYS A 35 -2.98 -21.68 27.86
C LYS A 35 -3.20 -21.37 26.37
N GLN A 36 -2.12 -21.07 25.65
CA GLN A 36 -2.12 -21.13 24.19
C GLN A 36 -2.50 -22.56 23.79
N LYS A 37 -3.63 -22.72 23.09
CA LYS A 37 -3.94 -23.96 22.38
C LYS A 37 -2.83 -24.22 21.35
N PRO A 38 -2.40 -25.48 21.15
CA PRO A 38 -1.37 -25.80 20.16
C PRO A 38 -1.87 -25.41 18.77
N ARG A 39 -1.19 -24.42 18.18
CA ARG A 39 -1.43 -23.83 16.86
C ARG A 39 -0.97 -24.85 15.81
N ASN A 40 -1.78 -25.11 14.78
CA ASN A 40 -1.43 -26.05 13.71
C ASN A 40 -0.44 -25.36 12.75
N LYS A 41 0.83 -25.29 13.17
CA LYS A 41 1.87 -24.46 12.54
C LYS A 41 2.33 -24.95 11.16
N GLU A 42 2.10 -26.22 10.81
CA GLU A 42 2.74 -26.82 9.63
C GLU A 42 2.07 -26.46 8.30
N LEU A 43 0.74 -26.49 8.23
CA LEU A 43 0.00 -26.16 6.99
C LEU A 43 0.16 -24.68 6.61
N ASN A 44 0.10 -23.80 7.61
CA ASN A 44 0.23 -22.36 7.48
C ASN A 44 1.65 -21.93 7.07
N LYS A 45 2.68 -22.63 7.57
CA LYS A 45 4.08 -22.38 7.22
C LYS A 45 4.41 -22.84 5.80
N ALA A 46 3.71 -23.84 5.27
CA ALA A 46 3.84 -24.26 3.87
C ALA A 46 3.23 -23.22 2.92
N LEU A 47 2.07 -22.65 3.28
CA LEU A 47 1.43 -21.58 2.52
C LEU A 47 2.31 -20.31 2.47
N CYS A 48 2.81 -19.88 3.64
CA CYS A 48 3.75 -18.76 3.71
C CYS A 48 5.04 -19.08 2.97
N LYS A 49 5.59 -20.30 3.07
CA LYS A 49 6.80 -20.68 2.31
C LYS A 49 6.56 -20.64 0.80
N MET A 50 5.42 -21.06 0.28
CA MET A 50 5.18 -21.06 -1.17
C MET A 50 5.09 -19.63 -1.73
N ILE A 51 4.53 -18.71 -0.94
CA ILE A 51 4.39 -17.27 -1.27
C ILE A 51 5.71 -16.50 -1.03
N ILE A 52 6.44 -16.83 0.03
CA ILE A 52 7.76 -16.26 0.32
C ILE A 52 8.81 -16.82 -0.64
N MET A 53 8.69 -18.07 -1.10
CA MET A 53 9.61 -18.67 -2.10
C MET A 53 9.38 -18.18 -3.52
N SER A 54 8.20 -17.63 -3.83
CA SER A 54 8.01 -16.86 -5.06
C SER A 54 8.63 -15.46 -4.98
N ASN A 55 9.01 -15.00 -3.78
CA ASN A 55 9.66 -13.72 -3.50
C ASN A 55 11.04 -13.86 -2.83
N SER A 56 11.66 -15.06 -2.84
CA SER A 56 12.83 -15.32 -2.00
C SER A 56 14.15 -14.83 -2.62
N PHE A 57 14.75 -13.87 -1.91
CA PHE A 57 16.18 -13.67 -1.68
C PHE A 57 17.10 -13.51 -2.91
N PHE A 58 17.18 -12.27 -3.40
CA PHE A 58 18.37 -11.80 -4.11
C PHE A 58 19.30 -11.06 -3.15
N ARG A 59 20.27 -11.80 -2.61
CA ARG A 59 21.46 -11.21 -2.00
C ARG A 59 22.34 -10.69 -3.16
N ASN A 60 22.26 -9.41 -3.55
CA ASN A 60 23.25 -8.74 -4.42
C ASN A 60 23.00 -7.23 -4.57
N LYS A 61 24.11 -6.50 -4.84
CA LYS A 61 24.32 -5.03 -4.98
C LYS A 61 23.17 -4.12 -4.54
N ARG A 62 23.38 -3.42 -3.40
CA ARG A 62 22.57 -2.26 -3.00
C ARG A 62 22.48 -1.27 -4.16
N ALA A 63 21.29 -0.74 -4.40
CA ALA A 63 21.08 0.40 -5.27
C ALA A 63 22.05 1.51 -4.82
N THR A 64 23.04 1.86 -5.64
CA THR A 64 24.02 2.87 -5.28
C THR A 64 23.56 4.23 -5.81
N ALA A 65 23.87 5.30 -5.08
CA ALA A 65 23.64 6.68 -5.55
C ALA A 65 24.40 7.03 -6.85
N GLN A 66 25.19 6.09 -7.39
CA GLN A 66 26.01 6.23 -8.58
C GLN A 66 25.39 5.59 -9.83
N ASP A 67 24.47 4.63 -9.68
CA ASP A 67 23.75 4.03 -10.81
C ASP A 67 22.53 4.89 -11.15
N VAL A 68 22.54 5.52 -12.33
CA VAL A 68 21.46 6.38 -12.83
C VAL A 68 20.12 5.68 -12.99
N ASN A 69 20.11 4.34 -13.07
CA ASN A 69 18.89 3.55 -13.14
C ASN A 69 18.37 3.16 -11.73
N SER A 70 19.07 3.54 -10.67
CA SER A 70 18.63 3.35 -9.30
C SER A 70 17.54 4.35 -8.91
N ILE A 71 16.54 3.90 -8.17
CA ILE A 71 15.55 4.78 -7.52
C ILE A 71 16.16 5.65 -6.41
N GLU A 72 17.36 5.30 -5.93
CA GLU A 72 18.15 6.08 -4.96
C GLU A 72 19.13 7.04 -5.62
N TRP A 73 19.15 7.07 -6.95
CA TRP A 73 20.10 7.91 -7.66
C TRP A 73 19.82 9.39 -7.40
N ARG A 74 20.91 10.12 -7.14
CA ARG A 74 20.88 11.58 -6.95
C ARG A 74 21.54 12.24 -8.14
N CYS A 75 20.86 13.22 -8.71
CA CYS A 75 21.42 13.99 -9.81
C CYS A 75 22.58 14.86 -9.32
N PRO A 76 23.75 14.85 -10.00
CA PRO A 76 24.85 15.76 -9.68
C PRO A 76 24.59 17.21 -10.16
N GLU A 77 23.36 17.53 -10.57
CA GLU A 77 22.88 18.82 -11.10
C GLU A 77 23.48 19.25 -12.44
N GLU A 78 24.70 18.84 -12.75
CA GLU A 78 25.42 19.28 -13.95
C GLU A 78 26.01 18.07 -14.71
N MET A 79 25.89 18.10 -16.04
CA MET A 79 26.59 17.18 -16.94
C MET A 79 27.51 17.98 -17.86
N LYS A 80 28.80 17.61 -17.87
CA LYS A 80 29.74 18.15 -18.85
C LYS A 80 29.62 17.40 -20.18
N HIS A 81 29.50 18.14 -21.27
CA HIS A 81 29.52 17.61 -22.63
C HIS A 81 30.49 18.44 -23.49
N GLY A 82 31.73 17.97 -23.60
CA GLY A 82 32.82 18.75 -24.18
C GLY A 82 33.14 19.96 -23.29
N GLU A 83 33.12 21.15 -23.87
CA GLU A 83 33.31 22.42 -23.16
C GLU A 83 32.00 22.97 -22.54
N ASN A 84 30.85 22.40 -22.91
CA ASN A 84 29.55 22.86 -22.44
C ASN A 84 29.13 22.17 -21.15
N SER A 85 28.41 22.93 -20.33
CA SER A 85 27.74 22.48 -19.12
C SER A 85 26.23 22.41 -19.34
N ILE A 86 25.64 21.25 -19.10
CA ILE A 86 24.19 21.03 -19.17
C ILE A 86 23.66 20.88 -17.75
N ILE A 87 22.80 21.81 -17.33
CA ILE A 87 22.21 21.83 -16.00
C ILE A 87 20.90 21.01 -16.00
N CYS A 88 20.77 20.11 -15.05
CA CYS A 88 19.56 19.32 -14.80
C CYS A 88 18.69 20.02 -13.73
N SER A 89 17.36 20.04 -13.93
CA SER A 89 16.42 20.71 -13.02
C SER A 89 15.63 19.71 -12.18
N VAL A 90 16.33 18.91 -11.38
CA VAL A 90 15.75 17.76 -10.66
C VAL A 90 15.40 18.09 -9.21
N VAL A 91 16.28 18.81 -8.52
CA VAL A 91 16.03 19.27 -7.14
C VAL A 91 15.17 20.51 -7.21
N VAL A 92 13.86 20.28 -7.22
CA VAL A 92 12.84 21.33 -7.33
C VAL A 92 11.83 21.17 -6.21
N PRO A 93 11.11 22.25 -5.82
CA PRO A 93 10.01 22.13 -4.89
C PRO A 93 8.97 21.14 -5.41
N ILE A 94 8.37 20.36 -4.52
CA ILE A 94 7.33 19.39 -4.85
C ILE A 94 6.15 20.04 -5.58
N LEU A 95 5.87 21.32 -5.33
CA LEU A 95 4.83 22.09 -6.04
C LEU A 95 5.04 22.10 -7.58
N SER A 96 6.28 21.97 -8.05
CA SER A 96 6.62 21.89 -9.49
C SER A 96 6.31 20.54 -10.14
N VAL A 97 5.86 19.57 -9.35
CA VAL A 97 5.46 18.22 -9.77
C VAL A 97 4.02 17.95 -9.34
N ILE A 98 3.64 18.33 -8.12
CA ILE A 98 2.31 18.17 -7.54
C ILE A 98 1.72 19.57 -7.29
N PRO A 99 0.91 20.10 -8.23
CA PRO A 99 0.18 21.34 -7.99
C PRO A 99 -0.70 21.22 -6.74
N GLU A 100 -0.88 22.33 -6.01
CA GLU A 100 -1.79 22.43 -4.85
C GLU A 100 -1.41 21.56 -3.63
N THR A 101 -0.18 21.06 -3.57
CA THR A 101 0.30 20.33 -2.39
C THR A 101 0.48 21.25 -1.18
N PRO A 102 0.01 20.85 0.02
CA PRO A 102 0.12 21.65 1.25
C PRO A 102 1.58 21.87 1.69
N LEU A 103 2.52 21.06 1.19
CA LEU A 103 3.95 21.13 1.50
C LEU A 103 4.76 21.60 0.30
N GLY A 104 4.27 22.60 -0.44
CA GLY A 104 4.82 23.04 -1.74
C GLY A 104 6.33 23.30 -1.78
N ALA A 105 6.93 23.80 -0.69
CA ALA A 105 8.35 24.10 -0.60
C ALA A 105 9.25 22.88 -0.34
N LEU A 106 8.68 21.73 0.03
CA LEU A 106 9.44 20.51 0.28
C LEU A 106 10.16 20.06 -0.99
N THR A 107 11.45 19.76 -0.88
CA THR A 107 12.26 19.27 -2.00
C THR A 107 12.47 17.76 -1.89
N PHE A 108 12.85 17.14 -3.01
CA PHE A 108 13.23 15.75 -3.10
C PHE A 108 14.53 15.64 -3.92
N ALA A 109 15.32 14.61 -3.65
CA ALA A 109 16.62 14.38 -4.29
C ALA A 109 16.65 13.11 -5.14
N THR A 110 15.76 12.15 -4.90
CA THR A 110 15.73 10.86 -5.60
C THR A 110 14.37 10.53 -6.20
N PRO A 111 14.30 9.65 -7.21
CA PRO A 111 13.03 9.12 -7.72
C PRO A 111 12.18 8.47 -6.63
N TYR A 112 12.80 7.76 -5.69
CA TYR A 112 12.09 7.14 -4.57
C TYR A 112 11.47 8.18 -3.64
N GLU A 113 12.23 9.21 -3.23
CA GLU A 113 11.72 10.26 -2.34
C GLU A 113 10.49 10.94 -2.97
N LEU A 114 10.57 11.29 -4.26
CA LEU A 114 9.42 11.85 -4.98
C LEU A 114 8.26 10.84 -5.09
N GLY A 115 8.56 9.59 -5.41
CA GLY A 115 7.57 8.52 -5.55
C GLY A 115 6.80 8.27 -4.26
N ARG A 116 7.48 8.26 -3.12
CA ARG A 116 6.89 8.15 -1.78
C ARG A 116 5.94 9.31 -1.52
N LEU A 117 6.37 10.55 -1.76
CA LEU A 117 5.55 11.74 -1.56
C LEU A 117 4.26 11.70 -2.39
N ILE A 118 4.37 11.33 -3.67
CA ILE A 118 3.21 11.17 -4.56
C ILE A 118 2.30 10.04 -4.06
N SER A 119 2.87 8.90 -3.67
CA SER A 119 2.10 7.74 -3.18
C SER A 119 1.26 8.11 -1.96
N ILE A 120 1.86 8.78 -0.96
CA ILE A 120 1.16 9.23 0.24
C ILE A 120 0.07 10.26 -0.10
N MET A 121 0.37 11.22 -0.97
CA MET A 121 -0.62 12.20 -1.42
C MET A 121 -1.79 11.55 -2.16
N ARG A 122 -1.61 10.40 -2.79
CA ARG A 122 -2.66 9.68 -3.51
C ARG A 122 -3.47 8.72 -2.64
N MET A 123 -3.19 8.64 -1.34
CA MET A 123 -3.95 7.78 -0.43
C MET A 123 -5.36 8.31 -0.19
N THR A 124 -6.34 7.75 -0.89
CA THR A 124 -7.74 8.22 -0.84
C THR A 124 -8.48 7.82 0.43
N HIS A 125 -8.01 6.79 1.14
CA HIS A 125 -8.59 6.35 2.41
C HIS A 125 -8.08 7.16 3.61
N VAL A 126 -7.09 8.04 3.43
CA VAL A 126 -6.44 8.79 4.51
C VAL A 126 -6.83 10.28 4.42
N PRO A 127 -7.32 10.89 5.52
CA PRO A 127 -7.58 12.32 5.55
C PRO A 127 -6.34 13.15 5.21
N GLU A 128 -6.54 14.34 4.63
CA GLU A 128 -5.43 15.21 4.20
C GLU A 128 -4.45 15.55 5.34
N SER A 129 -4.95 15.88 6.52
CA SER A 129 -4.12 16.20 7.70
C SER A 129 -3.17 15.04 8.06
N TRP A 130 -3.63 13.79 7.90
CA TRP A 130 -2.84 12.60 8.17
C TRP A 130 -1.86 12.29 7.03
N ARG A 131 -2.23 12.56 5.77
CA ARG A 131 -1.29 12.48 4.64
C ARG A 131 -0.12 13.45 4.82
N VAL A 132 -0.38 14.69 5.26
CA VAL A 132 0.66 15.67 5.57
C VAL A 132 1.58 15.18 6.69
N ALA A 133 1.02 14.64 7.77
CA ALA A 133 1.81 14.06 8.86
C ALA A 133 2.69 12.90 8.38
N ARG A 134 2.13 11.97 7.58
CA ARG A 134 2.84 10.83 7.00
C ARG A 134 3.97 11.25 6.05
N ILE A 135 3.79 12.34 5.28
CA ILE A 135 4.85 12.88 4.43
C ILE A 135 6.06 13.30 5.27
N LEU A 136 5.82 13.99 6.38
CA LEU A 136 6.85 14.50 7.29
C LEU A 136 7.49 13.40 8.15
N ASP A 137 6.78 12.30 8.38
CA ASP A 137 7.29 11.15 9.11
C ASP A 137 8.23 10.32 8.23
N ASN A 138 9.54 10.46 8.42
CA ASN A 138 10.56 9.70 7.68
C ASN A 138 10.53 8.19 7.98
N CYS A 139 9.86 7.74 9.04
CA CYS A 139 9.69 6.32 9.35
C CYS A 139 8.49 5.70 8.62
N PHE A 140 7.57 6.51 8.10
CA PHE A 140 6.44 6.02 7.32
C PHE A 140 6.89 5.67 5.90
N ASP A 141 7.18 4.39 5.65
CA ASP A 141 7.59 3.90 4.34
C ASP A 141 6.38 3.41 3.51
N HIS A 142 6.04 4.15 2.47
CA HIS A 142 4.93 3.81 1.58
C HIS A 142 5.24 4.21 0.13
N LEU A 143 5.09 3.26 -0.78
CA LEU A 143 5.32 3.46 -2.20
C LEU A 143 4.30 2.67 -3.00
N SER A 144 3.72 3.30 -4.03
CA SER A 144 2.84 2.65 -5.00
C SER A 144 3.48 2.64 -6.39
N VAL A 145 3.01 1.72 -7.24
CA VAL A 145 3.44 1.63 -8.65
C VAL A 145 3.24 2.95 -9.38
N VAL A 146 2.08 3.59 -9.21
CA VAL A 146 1.74 4.84 -9.89
C VAL A 146 2.55 6.00 -9.33
N GLY A 147 2.73 6.09 -8.01
CA GLY A 147 3.53 7.14 -7.40
C GLY A 147 4.98 7.10 -7.88
N LEU A 148 5.60 5.92 -7.87
CA LEU A 148 6.95 5.73 -8.42
C LEU A 148 6.98 5.97 -9.94
N GLY A 149 5.98 5.51 -10.68
CA GLY A 149 5.90 5.69 -12.14
C GLY A 149 5.85 7.16 -12.54
N ILE A 150 5.06 7.99 -11.84
CA ILE A 150 5.04 9.45 -12.04
C ILE A 150 6.41 10.06 -11.72
N ALA A 151 7.06 9.63 -10.63
CA ALA A 151 8.40 10.11 -10.27
C ALA A 151 9.43 9.78 -11.36
N ILE A 152 9.43 8.54 -11.87
CA ILE A 152 10.31 8.11 -12.97
C ILE A 152 10.03 8.94 -14.23
N ALA A 153 8.77 9.16 -14.59
CA ALA A 153 8.40 9.97 -15.75
C ALA A 153 8.92 11.41 -15.60
N SER A 154 8.76 12.01 -14.41
CA SER A 154 9.26 13.35 -14.09
C SER A 154 10.79 13.42 -14.21
N PHE A 155 11.52 12.46 -13.64
CA PHE A 155 12.98 12.39 -13.74
C PHE A 155 13.46 12.19 -15.18
N LYS A 156 12.79 11.32 -15.95
CA LYS A 156 13.07 11.13 -17.39
C LYS A 156 12.91 12.42 -18.21
N LYS A 157 12.03 13.33 -17.79
CA LYS A 157 11.84 14.63 -18.45
C LYS A 157 12.80 15.72 -17.97
N LYS A 158 13.08 15.77 -16.66
CA LYS A 158 13.82 16.88 -16.01
C LYS A 158 15.32 16.62 -15.83
N CYS A 159 15.78 15.38 -16.00
CA CYS A 159 17.16 14.97 -15.81
C CYS A 159 17.79 14.38 -17.06
N THR A 160 18.74 15.10 -17.68
CA THR A 160 19.44 14.62 -18.88
C THR A 160 20.20 13.31 -18.65
N HIS A 161 20.74 13.08 -17.45
CA HIS A 161 21.37 11.80 -17.10
C HIS A 161 20.40 10.62 -17.22
N VAL A 162 19.21 10.75 -16.64
CA VAL A 162 18.17 9.72 -16.66
C VAL A 162 17.58 9.58 -18.06
N SER A 163 17.40 10.67 -18.80
CA SER A 163 16.96 10.62 -20.20
C SER A 163 17.95 9.82 -21.05
N LEU A 164 19.25 10.11 -20.95
CA LEU A 164 20.30 9.40 -21.69
C LEU A 164 20.44 7.94 -21.26
N ALA A 165 20.32 7.67 -19.96
CA ALA A 165 20.30 6.32 -19.43
C ALA A 165 19.14 5.51 -20.00
N SER A 166 17.94 6.10 -20.05
CA SER A 166 16.74 5.45 -20.58
C SER A 166 16.88 5.03 -22.05
N VAL A 167 17.57 5.84 -22.86
CA VAL A 167 17.87 5.47 -24.27
C VAL A 167 18.80 4.25 -24.33
N ARG A 168 19.78 4.17 -23.43
CA ARG A 168 20.72 3.04 -23.33
C ARG A 168 20.09 1.80 -22.68
N TYR A 169 19.03 1.99 -21.90
CA TYR A 169 18.41 0.96 -21.08
C TYR A 169 17.55 -0.03 -21.89
N ASN A 170 17.10 0.34 -23.09
CA ASN A 170 16.41 -0.59 -24.01
C ASN A 170 17.25 -1.84 -24.38
N SER A 171 18.52 -1.92 -23.95
CA SER A 171 19.42 -3.05 -24.17
C SER A 171 20.09 -3.61 -22.89
N GLN A 172 19.66 -3.20 -21.69
CA GLN A 172 20.29 -3.59 -20.40
C GLN A 172 19.28 -4.28 -19.45
N PRO A 173 19.75 -5.20 -18.59
CA PRO A 173 18.89 -5.84 -17.58
C PRO A 173 18.43 -4.86 -16.50
N VAL A 174 17.25 -5.11 -15.94
CA VAL A 174 16.66 -4.29 -14.87
C VAL A 174 17.56 -4.29 -13.62
N PRO A 175 17.89 -3.13 -13.03
CA PRO A 175 18.69 -3.06 -11.82
C PRO A 175 17.92 -3.75 -10.70
N ILE A 176 18.66 -4.50 -9.89
CA ILE A 176 18.08 -5.19 -8.74
C ILE A 176 17.86 -4.15 -7.64
N HIS A 177 16.62 -4.00 -7.21
CA HIS A 177 16.26 -3.17 -6.06
C HIS A 177 16.06 -4.07 -4.84
N PRO A 178 17.05 -4.19 -3.93
CA PRO A 178 16.83 -4.94 -2.70
C PRO A 178 15.80 -4.23 -1.81
N PRO A 179 15.17 -4.95 -0.88
CA PRO A 179 14.39 -4.33 0.19
C PRO A 179 15.22 -3.26 0.93
N ARG A 180 14.58 -2.14 1.26
CA ARG A 180 15.16 -1.03 2.02
C ARG A 180 15.25 -1.35 3.50
N SER A 181 14.27 -2.06 4.03
CA SER A 181 14.17 -2.49 5.41
C SER A 181 13.77 -3.96 5.52
N ASP A 182 13.99 -4.53 6.69
CA ASP A 182 13.48 -5.87 7.03
C ASP A 182 11.94 -5.87 7.19
N GLU A 183 11.32 -4.69 7.19
CA GLU A 183 9.87 -4.46 7.33
C GLU A 183 9.25 -3.95 6.02
N ASP A 184 9.92 -4.10 4.86
CA ASP A 184 9.36 -3.65 3.58
C ASP A 184 8.09 -4.44 3.25
N HIS A 185 6.95 -3.76 3.26
CA HIS A 185 5.65 -4.37 2.97
C HIS A 185 5.42 -4.61 1.47
N TYR A 186 6.27 -4.06 0.60
CA TYR A 186 6.12 -4.12 -0.86
C TYR A 186 7.32 -4.79 -1.55
N ASN A 187 7.09 -5.41 -2.71
CA ASN A 187 8.17 -6.03 -3.48
C ASN A 187 8.79 -4.99 -4.42
N MET A 188 9.93 -4.42 -4.03
CA MET A 188 10.57 -3.32 -4.78
C MET A 188 10.97 -3.67 -6.21
N ALA A 189 11.41 -4.90 -6.46
CA ALA A 189 11.78 -5.32 -7.82
C ALA A 189 10.55 -5.31 -8.74
N LEU A 190 9.46 -5.93 -8.28
CA LEU A 190 8.21 -6.00 -9.04
C LEU A 190 7.53 -4.64 -9.16
N LEU A 191 7.55 -3.84 -8.10
CA LEU A 191 7.00 -2.48 -8.09
C LEU A 191 7.76 -1.58 -9.07
N TYR A 192 9.09 -1.64 -9.08
CA TYR A 192 9.92 -0.87 -10.01
C TYR A 192 9.66 -1.24 -11.47
N GLU A 193 9.61 -2.55 -11.79
CA GLU A 193 9.31 -3.03 -13.14
C GLU A 193 7.99 -2.43 -13.65
N ARG A 194 6.93 -2.52 -12.85
CA ARG A 194 5.61 -1.95 -13.17
C ARG A 194 5.61 -0.43 -13.25
N ALA A 195 6.39 0.24 -12.40
CA ALA A 195 6.52 1.70 -12.44
C ALA A 195 7.24 2.18 -13.72
N VAL A 196 8.24 1.43 -14.19
CA VAL A 196 8.92 1.72 -15.47
C VAL A 196 7.98 1.51 -16.66
N GLU A 197 7.20 0.42 -16.68
CA GLU A 197 6.15 0.19 -17.68
C GLU A 197 5.16 1.36 -17.70
N PHE A 198 4.65 1.74 -16.52
CA PHE A 198 3.74 2.86 -16.36
C PHE A 198 4.32 4.17 -16.89
N ALA A 199 5.58 4.50 -16.53
CA ALA A 199 6.26 5.72 -16.98
C ALA A 199 6.51 5.72 -18.51
N GLY A 200 6.66 4.54 -19.12
CA GLY A 200 6.78 4.39 -20.57
C GLY A 200 5.47 4.65 -21.30
N MET A 201 4.35 4.21 -20.72
CA MET A 201 3.00 4.43 -21.27
C MET A 201 2.46 5.84 -21.00
N ASN A 202 2.96 6.50 -19.96
CA ASN A 202 2.49 7.81 -19.52
C ASN A 202 3.65 8.80 -19.44
N PRO A 203 4.09 9.39 -20.57
CA PRO A 203 5.12 10.42 -20.58
C PRO A 203 4.73 11.61 -19.70
N TRP A 204 5.71 12.16 -18.99
CA TRP A 204 5.48 13.29 -18.09
C TRP A 204 4.86 14.49 -18.80
N ASN A 205 3.80 15.03 -18.20
CA ASN A 205 3.20 16.31 -18.55
C ASN A 205 2.66 16.99 -17.27
N GLU A 206 2.35 18.29 -17.33
CA GLU A 206 1.95 19.09 -16.16
C GLU A 206 0.59 18.67 -15.57
N ASN A 207 -0.28 18.04 -16.36
CA ASN A 207 -1.60 17.57 -15.95
C ASN A 207 -1.63 16.09 -15.56
N MET A 208 -0.48 15.40 -15.58
CA MET A 208 -0.40 13.95 -15.38
C MET A 208 -1.12 13.48 -14.11
N LEU A 209 -1.00 14.22 -13.00
CA LEU A 209 -1.69 13.89 -11.75
C LEU A 209 -3.22 14.04 -11.80
N LYS A 210 -3.73 14.93 -12.66
CA LYS A 210 -5.16 15.13 -12.89
C LYS A 210 -5.72 14.08 -13.85
N ASP A 211 -4.91 13.68 -14.84
CA ASP A 211 -5.29 12.71 -15.87
C ASP A 211 -5.31 11.27 -15.35
N ILE A 212 -4.47 10.95 -14.37
CA ILE A 212 -4.43 9.62 -13.76
C ILE A 212 -5.58 9.49 -12.75
N PRO A 213 -6.47 8.48 -12.90
CA PRO A 213 -7.59 8.26 -11.99
C PRO A 213 -7.15 8.15 -10.54
N ALA A 214 -7.96 8.64 -9.60
CA ALA A 214 -7.67 8.49 -8.18
C ALA A 214 -7.61 7.01 -7.77
N ALA A 215 -6.72 6.69 -6.82
CA ALA A 215 -6.60 5.34 -6.28
C ALA A 215 -7.91 4.89 -5.63
N LYS A 216 -8.34 3.67 -5.93
CA LYS A 216 -9.62 3.14 -5.43
C LYS A 216 -9.48 2.60 -4.01
N ILE A 217 -10.58 2.58 -3.28
CA ILE A 217 -10.74 1.90 -1.99
C ILE A 217 -11.60 0.68 -2.24
N LEU A 218 -11.12 -0.51 -1.89
CA LEU A 218 -11.91 -1.73 -1.96
C LEU A 218 -12.40 -2.11 -0.57
N ILE A 219 -13.70 -2.29 -0.41
CA ILE A 219 -14.32 -2.77 0.83
C ILE A 219 -14.88 -4.15 0.57
N LEU A 220 -14.33 -5.16 1.25
CA LEU A 220 -14.77 -6.54 1.20
C LEU A 220 -15.66 -6.82 2.41
N LEU A 221 -16.97 -6.85 2.17
CA LEU A 221 -17.99 -7.10 3.18
C LEU A 221 -18.40 -8.58 3.19
N PRO A 222 -18.66 -9.17 4.35
CA PRO A 222 -19.13 -10.55 4.39
C PRO A 222 -20.59 -10.64 3.95
N ARG A 223 -21.06 -11.88 3.74
CA ARG A 223 -22.47 -12.22 3.51
C ARG A 223 -23.41 -11.48 4.46
N GLY A 224 -24.53 -10.98 3.93
CA GLY A 224 -25.57 -10.26 4.68
C GLY A 224 -25.57 -8.74 4.45
N PHE A 225 -24.55 -8.22 3.76
CA PHE A 225 -24.42 -6.79 3.44
C PHE A 225 -24.87 -6.43 2.01
N GLU A 226 -25.51 -7.33 1.28
CA GLU A 226 -25.88 -7.16 -0.13
C GLU A 226 -26.67 -5.86 -0.36
N LYS A 227 -27.64 -5.59 0.53
CA LYS A 227 -28.50 -4.40 0.47
C LYS A 227 -27.80 -3.09 0.86
N ALA A 228 -26.64 -3.16 1.53
CA ALA A 228 -25.89 -1.99 1.99
C ALA A 228 -24.80 -1.57 0.99
N THR A 229 -24.58 -2.31 -0.09
CA THR A 229 -23.48 -2.02 -1.01
C THR A 229 -23.67 -0.73 -1.79
N ASP A 230 -24.88 -0.47 -2.29
CA ASP A 230 -25.16 0.68 -3.16
C ASP A 230 -25.06 2.02 -2.43
N SER A 231 -25.36 2.06 -1.14
CA SER A 231 -25.29 3.29 -0.34
C SER A 231 -23.85 3.70 0.01
N ILE A 232 -22.89 2.78 -0.08
CA ILE A 232 -21.48 3.01 0.30
C ILE A 232 -20.62 3.28 -0.94
N ARG A 233 -21.02 2.79 -2.12
CA ARG A 233 -20.27 2.95 -3.37
C ARG A 233 -20.14 4.43 -3.76
N THR A 234 -18.93 4.82 -4.13
CA THR A 234 -18.64 6.12 -4.74
C THR A 234 -17.74 5.92 -5.96
N SER A 235 -17.31 7.00 -6.63
CA SER A 235 -16.37 6.90 -7.74
C SER A 235 -15.01 6.30 -7.32
N SER A 236 -14.60 6.51 -6.06
CA SER A 236 -13.36 5.98 -5.48
C SER A 236 -13.58 4.75 -4.61
N VAL A 237 -14.78 4.48 -4.11
CA VAL A 237 -15.07 3.35 -3.22
C VAL A 237 -15.80 2.23 -3.97
N VAL A 238 -15.15 1.09 -4.08
CA VAL A 238 -15.71 -0.15 -4.62
C VAL A 238 -16.05 -1.07 -3.45
N VAL A 239 -17.29 -1.56 -3.41
CA VAL A 239 -17.73 -2.52 -2.40
C VAL A 239 -17.95 -3.87 -3.07
N LYS A 240 -17.48 -4.95 -2.47
CA LYS A 240 -17.80 -6.33 -2.88
C LYS A 240 -18.27 -7.11 -1.66
N VAL A 241 -19.36 -7.84 -1.83
CA VAL A 241 -19.82 -8.81 -0.83
C VAL A 241 -19.24 -10.17 -1.20
N TYR A 242 -18.66 -10.86 -0.22
CA TYR A 242 -18.12 -12.20 -0.39
C TYR A 242 -18.82 -13.17 0.57
N TYR A 243 -19.16 -14.35 0.08
CA TYR A 243 -19.80 -15.42 0.84
C TYR A 243 -18.75 -16.36 1.45
N CYS A 244 -17.64 -16.52 0.75
CA CYS A 244 -16.48 -17.27 1.19
C CYS A 244 -15.18 -16.64 0.66
N PRO A 245 -14.01 -16.96 1.25
CA PRO A 245 -12.75 -16.36 0.82
C PRO A 245 -12.50 -16.51 -0.68
N GLU A 246 -12.88 -17.65 -1.26
CA GLU A 246 -12.70 -17.95 -2.68
C GLU A 246 -13.41 -16.98 -3.64
N ASP A 247 -14.41 -16.22 -3.17
CA ASP A 247 -15.08 -15.19 -3.97
C ASP A 247 -14.23 -13.91 -4.16
N ILE A 248 -13.08 -13.80 -3.46
CA ILE A 248 -12.15 -12.68 -3.60
C ILE A 248 -11.27 -12.93 -4.83
N GLU A 249 -11.76 -12.47 -5.97
CA GLU A 249 -11.12 -12.61 -7.28
C GLU A 249 -10.04 -11.55 -7.54
N GLU A 250 -9.03 -11.92 -8.35
CA GLU A 250 -7.92 -11.05 -8.74
C GLU A 250 -8.39 -9.80 -9.48
N GLU A 251 -9.39 -9.92 -10.35
CA GLU A 251 -9.89 -8.84 -11.21
C GLU A 251 -10.38 -7.63 -10.38
N GLY A 252 -10.87 -7.90 -9.17
CA GLY A 252 -11.27 -6.84 -8.22
C GLY A 252 -10.10 -6.09 -7.59
N LEU A 253 -8.89 -6.63 -7.71
CA LEU A 253 -7.65 -6.15 -7.11
C LEU A 253 -6.67 -5.58 -8.16
N ILE A 254 -7.07 -5.54 -9.43
CA ILE A 254 -6.28 -4.95 -10.52
C ILE A 254 -6.41 -3.42 -10.52
N GLY A 255 -5.27 -2.75 -10.71
CA GLY A 255 -5.17 -1.29 -10.85
C GLY A 255 -4.60 -0.62 -9.61
N GLU A 256 -4.71 0.71 -9.54
CA GLU A 256 -4.23 1.47 -8.38
C GLU A 256 -5.28 1.44 -7.26
N ILE A 257 -4.96 0.71 -6.20
CA ILE A 257 -5.79 0.57 -5.00
C ILE A 257 -5.05 1.21 -3.83
N SER A 258 -5.71 2.13 -3.16
CA SER A 258 -5.18 2.82 -1.99
C SER A 258 -5.24 1.94 -0.75
N ALA A 259 -6.39 1.29 -0.53
CA ALA A 259 -6.59 0.36 0.57
C ALA A 259 -7.62 -0.72 0.25
N VAL A 260 -7.45 -1.87 0.89
CA VAL A 260 -8.45 -2.94 0.98
C VAL A 260 -8.90 -3.06 2.44
N PHE A 261 -10.16 -2.78 2.70
CA PHE A 261 -10.81 -3.04 3.97
C PHE A 261 -11.44 -4.44 3.94
N LEU A 262 -10.81 -5.39 4.62
CA LEU A 262 -11.29 -6.76 4.73
C LEU A 262 -12.05 -6.94 6.04
N PHE A 263 -13.37 -7.04 5.97
CA PHE A 263 -14.17 -7.44 7.11
C PHE A 263 -14.11 -8.95 7.29
N SER A 264 -13.97 -9.46 8.51
CA SER A 264 -13.95 -10.91 8.75
C SER A 264 -15.25 -11.59 8.31
N PRO A 265 -15.21 -12.85 7.86
CA PRO A 265 -16.39 -13.55 7.41
C PRO A 265 -17.35 -13.82 8.58
N THR A 266 -18.64 -13.87 8.27
CA THR A 266 -19.71 -14.21 9.21
C THR A 266 -19.54 -15.63 9.77
N GLU A 267 -19.16 -16.57 8.90
CA GLU A 267 -18.88 -17.97 9.25
C GLU A 267 -17.38 -18.28 9.21
N TYR A 268 -16.90 -19.20 10.05
CA TYR A 268 -15.48 -19.52 10.10
C TYR A 268 -15.03 -20.24 8.81
N ALA A 269 -14.06 -19.64 8.12
CA ALA A 269 -13.33 -20.29 7.03
C ALA A 269 -11.94 -20.77 7.49
N ALA A 270 -11.65 -22.05 7.25
CA ALA A 270 -10.35 -22.64 7.57
C ALA A 270 -9.21 -22.03 6.73
N PRO A 271 -7.97 -21.97 7.23
CA PRO A 271 -6.86 -21.26 6.56
C PRO A 271 -6.58 -21.70 5.11
N HIS A 272 -6.75 -22.99 4.79
CA HIS A 272 -6.50 -23.48 3.43
C HIS A 272 -7.46 -22.86 2.39
N ARG A 273 -8.68 -22.49 2.80
CA ARG A 273 -9.67 -21.82 1.96
C ARG A 273 -9.28 -20.38 1.62
N TRP A 274 -8.49 -19.75 2.48
CA TRP A 274 -7.96 -18.41 2.25
C TRP A 274 -6.79 -18.38 1.27
N SER A 275 -6.19 -19.51 0.92
CA SER A 275 -4.93 -19.56 0.16
C SER A 275 -4.90 -18.67 -1.08
N THR A 276 -5.85 -18.87 -2.00
CA THR A 276 -5.95 -18.12 -3.26
C THR A 276 -6.31 -16.65 -3.01
N ALA A 277 -7.34 -16.39 -2.21
CA ALA A 277 -7.78 -15.04 -1.86
C ALA A 277 -6.67 -14.21 -1.20
N TRP A 278 -5.94 -14.83 -0.26
CA TRP A 278 -4.84 -14.22 0.45
C TRP A 278 -3.67 -13.93 -0.50
N LEU A 279 -3.36 -14.83 -1.44
CA LEU A 279 -2.38 -14.55 -2.48
C LEU A 279 -2.74 -13.30 -3.31
N HIS A 280 -4.00 -13.15 -3.71
CA HIS A 280 -4.45 -11.95 -4.43
C HIS A 280 -4.31 -10.68 -3.60
N LEU A 281 -4.71 -10.72 -2.32
CA LEU A 281 -4.56 -9.60 -1.39
C LEU A 281 -3.09 -9.22 -1.19
N LEU A 282 -2.21 -10.20 -0.99
CA LEU A 282 -0.78 -9.98 -0.83
C LEU A 282 -0.12 -9.43 -2.11
N ARG A 283 -0.62 -9.82 -3.28
CA ARG A 283 -0.20 -9.23 -4.55
C ARG A 283 -0.59 -7.75 -4.66
N ALA A 284 -1.76 -7.36 -4.17
CA ALA A 284 -2.15 -5.96 -4.11
C ALA A 284 -1.27 -5.18 -3.11
N VAL A 285 -0.98 -5.76 -1.95
CA VAL A 285 -0.07 -5.19 -0.94
C VAL A 285 1.34 -5.01 -1.51
N SER A 286 1.84 -5.97 -2.28
CA SER A 286 3.17 -5.88 -2.88
C SER A 286 3.33 -4.73 -3.88
N PHE A 287 2.22 -4.15 -4.36
CA PHE A 287 2.16 -2.96 -5.21
C PHE A 287 1.85 -1.65 -4.45
N GLY A 288 1.85 -1.68 -3.13
CA GLY A 288 1.65 -0.51 -2.28
C GLY A 288 0.22 -0.30 -1.77
N THR A 289 -0.64 -1.33 -1.80
CA THR A 289 -1.99 -1.23 -1.23
C THR A 289 -1.95 -1.43 0.28
N GLU A 290 -2.62 -0.58 1.07
CA GLU A 290 -2.80 -0.86 2.51
C GLU A 290 -3.90 -1.91 2.73
N LEU A 291 -3.58 -3.01 3.41
CA LEU A 291 -4.56 -4.04 3.77
C LEU A 291 -4.97 -3.89 5.23
N ILE A 292 -6.25 -3.63 5.48
CA ILE A 292 -6.80 -3.33 6.80
C ILE A 292 -7.86 -4.36 7.14
N ALA A 293 -7.64 -5.14 8.21
CA ALA A 293 -8.63 -6.08 8.72
C ALA A 293 -9.58 -5.42 9.71
N LEU A 294 -10.88 -5.62 9.51
CA LEU A 294 -11.94 -5.12 10.37
C LEU A 294 -12.83 -6.27 10.87
N PRO A 295 -13.41 -6.14 12.08
CA PRO A 295 -14.37 -7.10 12.56
C PRO A 295 -15.66 -7.09 11.73
N GLY A 296 -16.06 -8.28 11.27
CA GLY A 296 -17.40 -8.53 10.76
C GLY A 296 -18.46 -8.39 11.86
N PRO A 297 -19.75 -8.53 11.51
CA PRO A 297 -20.86 -8.31 12.42
C PRO A 297 -20.80 -9.22 13.66
N GLN A 298 -20.90 -8.61 14.84
CA GLN A 298 -20.88 -9.30 16.12
C GLN A 298 -22.27 -9.88 16.41
N GLY A 299 -22.49 -11.14 16.06
CA GLY A 299 -23.76 -11.83 16.31
C GLY A 299 -23.65 -13.34 16.40
N ASP A 300 -22.65 -13.93 15.75
CA ASP A 300 -22.53 -15.39 15.64
C ASP A 300 -21.56 -16.00 16.66
N HIS A 301 -21.87 -17.22 17.07
CA HIS A 301 -21.01 -18.03 17.96
C HIS A 301 -19.58 -18.20 17.38
N GLU A 302 -19.43 -18.12 16.06
CA GLU A 302 -18.15 -18.25 15.37
C GLU A 302 -17.40 -16.94 15.13
N TRP A 303 -17.99 -15.77 15.44
CA TRP A 303 -17.40 -14.45 15.14
C TRP A 303 -15.96 -14.32 15.65
N ARG A 304 -15.72 -14.68 16.92
CA ARG A 304 -14.38 -14.61 17.53
C ARG A 304 -13.40 -15.52 16.80
N ARG A 305 -13.86 -16.69 16.36
CA ARG A 305 -13.03 -17.68 15.65
C ARG A 305 -12.69 -17.20 14.24
N SER A 306 -13.63 -16.57 13.53
CA SER A 306 -13.40 -15.95 12.22
C SER A 306 -12.39 -14.80 12.32
N MET A 307 -12.53 -13.94 13.33
CA MET A 307 -11.58 -12.86 13.62
C MET A 307 -10.18 -13.37 13.95
N ASP A 308 -10.07 -14.35 14.86
CA ASP A 308 -8.80 -14.98 15.19
C ASP A 308 -8.16 -15.66 13.98
N GLY A 309 -8.99 -16.20 13.07
CA GLY A 309 -8.56 -16.78 11.80
C GLY A 309 -7.90 -15.76 10.88
N VAL A 310 -8.59 -14.64 10.59
CA VAL A 310 -8.05 -13.56 9.76
C VAL A 310 -6.80 -12.95 10.40
N ARG A 311 -6.83 -12.65 11.70
CA ARG A 311 -5.66 -12.15 12.42
C ARG A 311 -4.48 -13.11 12.34
N GLY A 312 -4.76 -14.42 12.40
CA GLY A 312 -3.75 -15.46 12.23
C GLY A 312 -3.02 -15.40 10.89
N LEU A 313 -3.72 -15.02 9.81
CA LEU A 313 -3.12 -14.84 8.47
C LEU A 313 -2.18 -13.62 8.43
N PHE A 314 -2.57 -12.50 9.03
CA PHE A 314 -1.72 -11.31 9.14
C PHE A 314 -0.44 -11.60 9.94
N ASP A 315 -0.57 -12.18 11.14
CA ASP A 315 0.55 -12.50 12.04
C ASP A 315 1.60 -13.45 11.42
N GLU A 316 1.19 -14.25 10.43
CA GLU A 316 2.06 -15.22 9.75
C GLU A 316 2.71 -14.65 8.48
N THR A 317 2.16 -13.57 7.94
CA THR A 317 2.67 -12.90 6.74
C THR A 317 3.66 -11.78 7.09
N ILE A 318 3.44 -11.02 8.16
CA ILE A 318 4.28 -9.87 8.57
C ILE A 318 5.46 -10.36 9.44
N ARG A 319 6.31 -11.26 8.92
CA ARG A 319 7.46 -11.81 9.64
C ARG A 319 8.74 -11.84 8.83
#